data_AF-A0A9R1I903-F1
#
_entry.id   AF-A0A9R1I903-F1
#
_cell.length_a   1.000
_cell.length_b   1.000
_cell.length_c   1.000
_cell.angle_alpha   90.00
_cell.angle_beta   90.00
_cell.angle_gamma   90.00
#
_symmetry.space_group_name_H-M   'P 1'
#
loop_
_entity.id
_entity.type
_entity.pdbx_description
1 polymer ?
#
loop_
_entity_poly.entity_id
_entity_poly.type
_entity_poly.pdbx_seq_one_letter_code
_entity_poly.pdbx_strand_id
1 'polypeptide(L)' 'EFDTSYGPAWHCIVGTSFGSYVTHTLGGFLYFSVDKVHILLFRTAVEPSGHLR' A
#
# COMPACT_ATOMS: atom_id res chain seq x y z
N GLU A 1 7.22 -4.29 8.53
CA GLU A 1 6.19 -5.31 8.85
C GLU A 1 5.43 -5.86 7.63
N PHE A 2 4.59 -5.09 6.92
CA PHE A 2 3.80 -5.65 5.82
C PHE A 2 4.64 -6.14 4.63
N ASP A 3 5.68 -5.40 4.24
CA ASP A 3 6.63 -5.87 3.22
C ASP A 3 7.30 -7.19 3.63
N THR A 4 7.68 -7.31 4.90
CA THR A 4 8.34 -8.49 5.46
C THR A 4 7.38 -9.69 5.53
N SER A 5 6.11 -9.45 5.88
CA SER A 5 5.12 -10.51 6.15
C SER A 5 4.34 -10.95 4.91
N TYR A 6 4.09 -10.04 3.97
CA TYR A 6 3.21 -10.24 2.81
C TYR A 6 3.88 -9.89 1.47
N GLY A 7 5.19 -9.65 1.49
CA GLY A 7 6.00 -9.28 0.33
C GLY A 7 5.89 -7.80 -0.04
N PRO A 8 6.96 -7.19 -0.57
CA PRO A 8 6.95 -5.80 -1.03
C PRO A 8 6.09 -5.61 -2.29
N ALA A 9 5.65 -4.38 -2.64
CA ALA A 9 5.90 -3.11 -1.97
C ALA A 9 4.61 -2.49 -1.44
N TRP A 10 4.52 -2.35 -0.12
CA TRP A 10 3.41 -1.74 0.59
C TRP A 10 3.67 -0.26 0.86
N HIS A 11 2.62 0.53 0.69
CA HIS A 11 2.60 1.97 0.94
C HIS A 11 1.56 2.27 2.00
N CYS A 12 1.90 3.11 2.97
CA CYS A 12 1.01 3.51 4.06
C CYS A 12 0.87 5.02 4.10
N ILE A 13 -0.36 5.52 4.00
CA ILE A 13 -0.71 6.93 4.14
C ILE A 13 -1.55 7.07 5.40
N VAL A 14 -1.16 8.00 6.26
CA VAL A 14 -1.83 8.27 7.55
C VAL A 14 -2.11 9.75 7.66
N GLY A 15 -3.36 10.12 7.95
CA GLY A 15 -3.73 11.53 8.08
C GLY A 15 -5.18 11.74 8.54
N THR A 16 -5.48 12.96 8.98
CA THR A 16 -6.84 13.38 9.39
C THR A 16 -7.73 13.78 8.22
N SER A 17 -7.13 14.04 7.05
CA SER A 17 -7.84 14.29 5.79
C SER A 17 -6.88 14.05 4.61
N PHE A 18 -7.26 13.17 3.67
CA PHE A 18 -6.55 12.97 2.41
C PHE A 18 -7.48 12.38 1.34
N GLY A 19 -7.12 12.58 0.08
CA GLY A 19 -7.68 11.87 -1.07
C GLY A 19 -6.56 11.23 -1.87
N SER A 20 -6.78 10.03 -2.39
CA SER A 20 -5.76 9.29 -3.14
C SER A 20 -6.39 8.49 -4.29
N TYR A 21 -5.68 8.42 -5.41
CA TYR A 21 -6.01 7.57 -6.55
C TYR A 21 -4.80 6.70 -6.88
N VAL A 22 -4.91 5.39 -6.60
CA VAL A 22 -3.78 4.47 -6.67
C VAL A 22 -4.15 3.22 -7.45
N THR A 23 -3.20 2.73 -8.24
CA THR A 23 -3.26 1.38 -8.82
C THR A 23 -2.63 0.42 -7.82
N HIS A 24 -3.38 -0.59 -7.40
CA HIS A 24 -2.95 -1.55 -6.39
C HIS A 24 -3.20 -2.99 -6.86
N THR A 25 -2.46 -3.93 -6.30
CA THR A 25 -2.64 -5.36 -6.57
C THR A 25 -3.92 -5.88 -5.91
N LEU A 26 -4.56 -6.88 -6.52
CA LEU A 26 -5.73 -7.55 -5.93
C LEU A 26 -5.42 -8.08 -4.52
N GLY A 27 -6.31 -7.80 -3.56
CA GLY A 27 -6.13 -8.19 -2.15
C GLY A 27 -5.07 -7.38 -1.39
N GLY A 28 -4.40 -6.43 -2.04
CA GLY A 28 -3.39 -5.55 -1.44
C GLY A 28 -3.95 -4.16 -1.14
N PHE A 29 -5.18 -4.03 -0.65
CA PHE A 29 -5.78 -2.74 -0.32
C PHE A 29 -6.53 -2.83 0.99
N LEU A 30 -6.28 -1.86 1.87
CA LEU A 30 -6.95 -1.72 3.16
C LEU A 30 -7.11 -0.24 3.50
N TYR A 31 -8.34 0.18 3.81
CA TYR A 31 -8.64 1.54 4.26
C TYR A 31 -9.50 1.49 5.52
N PHE A 32 -9.01 2.11 6.59
CA PHE A 32 -9.70 2.12 7.88
C PHE A 32 -9.34 3.36 8.69
N SER A 33 -10.04 3.55 9.81
CA SER A 33 -9.83 4.66 10.71
C SER A 33 -9.62 4.20 12.14
N VAL A 34 -8.77 4.91 12.86
CA VAL A 34 -8.61 4.81 14.31
C VAL A 34 -8.83 6.21 14.87
N ASP A 35 -9.88 6.39 15.66
CA ASP A 35 -10.38 7.69 16.12
C ASP A 35 -10.57 8.69 14.96
N LYS A 36 -9.76 9.76 14.94
CA LYS A 36 -9.81 10.84 13.94
C LYS A 36 -8.78 10.69 12.83
N VAL A 37 -8.06 9.57 12.81
CA VAL A 37 -6.98 9.31 11.86
C VAL A 37 -7.44 8.26 10.86
N HIS A 38 -7.32 8.59 9.58
CA HIS A 38 -7.52 7.67 8.48
C HIS A 38 -6.19 7.03 8.10
N ILE A 39 -6.22 5.73 7.83
CA ILE A 39 -5.08 4.94 7.38
C ILE A 39 -5.45 4.27 6.07
N LEU A 40 -4.66 4.53 5.04
CA LEU A 40 -4.73 3.86 3.74
C LEU A 40 -3.44 3.05 3.55
N LEU A 41 -3.59 1.74 3.41
CA LEU A 41 -2.51 0.80 3.16
C LEU A 41 -2.77 0.10 1.82
N PHE A 42 -1.83 0.15 0.90
CA PHE A 42 -1.98 -0.49 -0.41
C PHE A 42 -0.66 -1.06 -0.94
N ARG A 43 -0.73 -2.16 -1.70
CA ARG A 43 0.42 -2.83 -2.33
C ARG A 43 0.44 -2.56 -3.82
N THR A 44 1.58 -2.11 -4.32
CA THR A 44 1.82 -1.92 -5.77
C THR A 44 2.50 -3.15 -6.37
N ALA A 45 2.31 -3.37 -7.67
CA ALA A 45 3.13 -4.35 -8.39
C ALA A 45 4.59 -3.88 -8.38
N VAL A 46 5.51 -4.77 -7.99
CA VAL A 46 6.94 -4.55 -8.14
C VAL A 46 7.34 -5.29 -9.41
N GLU A 47 7.67 -4.58 -10.47
CA GLU A 47 8.33 -5.23 -11.60
C GLU A 47 9.68 -5.75 -11.11
N PRO A 48 9.98 -7.05 -11.25
CA PRO A 48 11.30 -7.54 -10.95
C PRO A 48 12.26 -6.86 -11.92
N SER A 49 13.16 -6.02 -11.42
CA SER A 49 14.26 -5.41 -12.18
C SER A 49 15.34 -6.44 -12.56
N GLY A 50 14.92 -7.67 -12.89
CA GLY A 50 15.76 -8.85 -13.10
C GLY A 50 15.74 -9.43 -14.51
N HIS A 51 15.15 -8.76 -15.50
CA HIS A 51 15.26 -9.21 -16.89
C HIS A 51 15.50 -8.07 -17.90
N LEU A 52 16.58 -7.32 -17.67
CA LEU A 52 17.43 -6.86 -18.76
C LEU A 52 18.66 -7.77 -18.78
N ARG A 53 18.49 -8.96 -19.35
CA ARG A 53 19.54 -9.73 -20.03
C ARG A 53 18.97 -10.30 -21.30
#